data_AF-A0A3S5JVK8-F1
#
_entry.id   AF-A0A3S5JVK8-F1
#
_cell.length_a   1.000
_cell.length_b   1.000
_cell.length_c   1.000
_cell.angle_alpha   90.00
_cell.angle_beta   90.00
_cell.angle_gamma   90.00
#
_symmetry.space_group_name_H-M   'P 1'
#
loop_
_entity.id
_entity.type
_entity.pdbx_description
1 polymer ?
#
loop_
_entity_poly.entity_id
_entity_poly.type
_entity_poly.pdbx_seq_one_letter_code
_entity_poly.pdbx_strand_id
1 'polypeptide(L)'
;MCGIVGYIGDKDCFPILIKGLQRLEYRGYDSAGVAVFDGTDAIQVKKKKGKVEHLLSFVGDEVPAGSMGIGHTRWATHGPPNDVNAHPHTARFDRLAIIHNGIIENYESLRTSLEANGHAFVSDTDTEVLIHLIDEV
;
A
#
# COMPACT_ATOMS: atom_id res chain seq x y z
N MET A 1 6.49 5.86 -13.34
CA MET A 1 5.04 5.50 -13.39
C MET A 1 4.88 4.21 -12.61
N CYS A 2 4.22 4.22 -11.46
CA CYS A 2 4.10 3.11 -10.50
C CYS A 2 3.61 1.74 -11.06
N GLY A 3 3.73 0.68 -10.26
CA GLY A 3 3.26 -0.67 -10.55
C GLY A 3 2.24 -1.20 -9.54
N ILE A 4 1.24 -1.95 -10.01
CA ILE A 4 0.20 -2.59 -9.20
C ILE A 4 0.19 -4.09 -9.50
N VAL A 5 0.09 -4.91 -8.45
CA VAL A 5 -0.12 -6.36 -8.53
C VAL A 5 -1.23 -6.74 -7.57
N GLY A 6 -2.10 -7.65 -7.99
CA GLY A 6 -3.09 -8.28 -7.12
C GLY A 6 -3.12 -9.79 -7.36
N TYR A 7 -3.41 -10.56 -6.32
CA TYR A 7 -3.63 -11.99 -6.43
C TYR A 7 -4.75 -12.42 -5.49
N ILE A 8 -5.64 -13.26 -6.01
CA ILE A 8 -6.67 -13.98 -5.26
C ILE A 8 -6.66 -15.40 -5.82
N GLY A 9 -6.51 -16.40 -4.96
CA GLY A 9 -6.52 -17.79 -5.40
C GLY A 9 -6.30 -18.77 -4.26
N ASP A 10 -5.70 -19.92 -4.59
CA ASP A 10 -5.49 -21.07 -3.71
C ASP A 10 -4.04 -21.23 -3.24
N LYS A 11 -3.12 -20.35 -3.66
CA LYS A 11 -1.69 -20.39 -3.32
C LYS A 11 -1.34 -19.28 -2.34
N ASP A 12 -0.18 -19.42 -1.68
CA ASP A 12 0.42 -18.31 -0.95
C ASP A 12 0.67 -17.12 -1.88
N CYS A 13 0.08 -15.98 -1.53
CA CYS A 13 0.10 -14.82 -2.39
C CYS A 13 1.43 -14.08 -2.34
N PHE A 14 2.15 -14.09 -1.21
CA PHE A 14 3.34 -13.27 -1.03
C PHE A 14 4.43 -13.53 -2.11
N PRO A 15 4.85 -14.77 -2.41
CA PRO A 15 5.82 -15.02 -3.47
C PRO A 15 5.34 -14.59 -4.87
N ILE A 16 4.03 -14.63 -5.11
CA ILE A 16 3.42 -14.20 -6.38
C ILE A 16 3.47 -12.67 -6.49
N LEU A 17 3.09 -11.97 -5.42
CA LEU A 17 3.15 -10.51 -5.34
C LEU A 17 4.60 -10.03 -5.56
N ILE A 18 5.57 -10.58 -4.85
CA ILE A 18 6.99 -10.21 -4.99
C ILE A 18 7.48 -10.37 -6.43
N LYS A 19 7.20 -11.51 -7.08
CA LYS A 19 7.59 -11.72 -8.49
C LYS A 19 6.92 -10.71 -9.43
N GLY A 20 5.66 -10.37 -9.17
CA GLY A 20 4.95 -9.32 -9.89
C GLY A 20 5.62 -7.95 -9.71
N LEU A 21 5.96 -7.58 -8.47
CA LEU A 21 6.62 -6.32 -8.14
C LEU A 21 8.00 -6.22 -8.78
N GLN A 22 8.81 -7.28 -8.75
CA GLN A 22 10.12 -7.32 -9.44
C GLN A 22 9.99 -7.05 -10.94
N ARG A 23 8.94 -7.56 -11.59
CA ARG A 23 8.66 -7.29 -13.02
C ARG A 23 8.20 -5.86 -13.27
N LEU A 24 7.67 -5.17 -12.26
CA LEU A 24 7.18 -3.79 -12.32
C LEU A 24 8.13 -2.79 -11.65
N GLU A 25 9.31 -3.19 -11.19
CA GLU A 25 10.23 -2.30 -10.49
C GLU A 25 10.79 -1.20 -11.41
N TYR A 26 10.93 -1.48 -12.71
CA TYR A 26 11.34 -0.49 -13.71
C TYR A 26 10.38 0.71 -13.83
N ARG A 27 9.16 0.56 -13.31
CA ARG A 27 8.08 1.54 -13.34
C ARG A 27 8.14 2.49 -12.11
N GLY A 28 8.58 1.99 -10.96
CA GLY A 28 8.79 2.76 -9.74
C GLY A 28 9.68 1.99 -8.75
N TYR A 29 10.62 2.68 -8.12
CA TYR A 29 11.65 2.06 -7.27
C TYR A 29 11.97 2.89 -6.02
N ASP A 30 11.15 3.90 -5.71
CA ASP A 30 11.34 4.76 -4.55
C ASP A 30 10.87 4.08 -3.25
N SER A 31 9.88 3.20 -3.36
CA SER A 31 9.39 2.32 -2.29
C SER A 31 8.57 1.17 -2.87
N ALA A 32 8.41 0.10 -2.10
CA ALA A 32 7.55 -1.03 -2.42
C ALA A 32 6.84 -1.53 -1.17
N GLY A 33 5.68 -2.17 -1.35
CA GLY A 33 4.96 -2.79 -0.26
C GLY A 33 3.89 -3.77 -0.71
N VAL A 34 3.42 -4.56 0.24
CA VAL A 34 2.37 -5.56 0.08
C VAL A 34 1.39 -5.50 1.25
N ALA A 35 0.14 -5.87 0.97
CA ALA A 35 -0.86 -6.20 1.97
C ALA A 35 -1.38 -7.61 1.65
N VAL A 36 -1.43 -8.46 2.66
CA VAL A 36 -1.84 -9.86 2.55
C VAL A 36 -2.95 -10.14 3.56
N PHE A 37 -3.94 -10.92 3.14
CA PHE A 37 -5.08 -11.33 3.94
C PHE A 37 -5.28 -12.84 3.80
N ASP A 38 -5.51 -13.50 4.93
CA ASP A 38 -5.68 -14.96 5.01
C ASP A 38 -7.15 -15.41 5.07
N GLY A 39 -8.09 -14.47 5.15
CA GLY A 39 -9.53 -14.76 5.23
C GLY A 39 -10.11 -14.70 6.64
N THR A 40 -9.28 -14.63 7.68
CA THR A 40 -9.72 -14.72 9.09
C THR A 40 -9.13 -13.65 10.00
N ASP A 41 -7.87 -13.27 9.79
CA ASP A 41 -7.12 -12.36 10.67
C ASP A 41 -7.02 -10.95 10.09
N ALA A 42 -6.29 -10.06 10.77
CA ALA A 42 -6.05 -8.70 10.29
C ALA A 42 -5.20 -8.66 9.02
N ILE A 43 -5.35 -7.61 8.22
CA ILE A 43 -4.53 -7.39 7.02
C ILE A 43 -3.07 -7.19 7.44
N GLN A 44 -2.18 -8.02 6.90
CA GLN A 44 -0.75 -7.94 7.16
C GLN A 44 -0.06 -7.04 6.14
N VAL A 45 0.36 -5.85 6.59
CA VAL A 45 1.04 -4.86 5.73
C VAL A 45 2.54 -4.86 5.97
N LYS A 46 3.31 -4.99 4.89
CA LYS A 46 4.77 -4.83 4.91
C LYS A 46 5.15 -3.85 3.80
N LYS A 47 5.79 -2.74 4.15
CA LYS A 47 6.19 -1.69 3.20
C LYS A 47 7.55 -1.10 3.56
N LYS A 48 8.35 -0.76 2.53
CA LYS A 48 9.71 -0.27 2.70
C LYS A 48 10.12 0.71 1.62
N LYS A 49 10.90 1.72 2.01
CA LYS A 49 11.61 2.62 1.10
C LYS A 49 12.65 1.86 0.27
N GLY A 50 12.70 2.23 -1.00
CA GLY A 50 13.63 1.72 -2.01
C GLY A 50 13.04 0.59 -2.84
N LYS A 51 13.94 -0.23 -3.38
CA LYS A 51 13.60 -1.30 -4.30
C LYS A 51 12.87 -2.46 -3.61
N VAL A 52 12.29 -3.35 -4.41
CA VAL A 52 11.61 -4.56 -3.93
C VAL A 52 12.55 -5.45 -3.10
N GLU A 53 13.84 -5.43 -3.40
CA GLU A 53 14.87 -6.11 -2.61
C GLU A 53 14.91 -5.61 -1.16
N HIS A 54 14.77 -4.31 -0.92
CA HIS A 54 14.75 -3.76 0.45
C HIS A 54 13.51 -4.21 1.21
N LEU A 55 12.36 -4.32 0.54
CA LEU A 55 11.15 -4.89 1.12
C LEU A 55 11.39 -6.36 1.51
N LEU A 56 12.01 -7.16 0.65
CA LEU A 56 12.36 -8.55 0.96
C LEU A 56 13.30 -8.67 2.16
N SER A 57 14.35 -7.87 2.20
CA SER A 57 15.28 -7.86 3.34
C SER A 57 14.60 -7.41 4.64
N PHE A 58 13.66 -6.45 4.56
CA PHE A 58 12.89 -5.99 5.70
C PHE A 58 11.91 -7.05 6.22
N VAL A 59 11.26 -7.79 5.32
CA VAL A 59 10.35 -8.88 5.69
C VAL A 59 11.10 -10.02 6.37
N GLY A 60 12.27 -10.39 5.86
CA GLY A 60 13.08 -11.48 6.41
C GLY A 60 12.26 -12.77 6.53
N ASP A 61 12.26 -13.36 7.72
CA ASP A 61 11.52 -14.59 8.03
C ASP A 61 10.05 -14.33 8.42
N GLU A 62 9.66 -13.08 8.66
CA GLU A 62 8.28 -12.68 9.01
C GLU A 62 7.41 -12.48 7.76
N VAL A 63 7.40 -13.49 6.90
CA VAL A 63 6.66 -13.49 5.65
C VAL A 63 5.16 -13.47 5.94
N PRO A 64 4.40 -12.50 5.40
CA PRO A 64 2.96 -12.49 5.59
C PRO A 64 2.30 -13.64 4.83
N ALA A 65 1.44 -14.37 5.52
CA ALA A 65 0.76 -15.57 5.00
C ALA A 65 -0.68 -15.26 4.61
N GLY A 66 -1.15 -15.85 3.51
CA GLY A 66 -2.50 -15.65 3.00
C GLY A 66 -2.63 -15.94 1.51
N SER A 67 -3.87 -16.12 1.06
CA SER A 67 -4.20 -16.48 -0.32
C SER A 67 -4.73 -15.30 -1.15
N MET A 68 -4.89 -14.14 -0.51
CA MET A 68 -5.31 -12.89 -1.13
C MET A 68 -4.33 -11.77 -0.77
N GLY A 69 -3.98 -10.94 -1.74
CA GLY A 69 -3.20 -9.76 -1.45
C GLY A 69 -2.98 -8.85 -2.63
N ILE A 70 -2.43 -7.68 -2.31
CA ILE A 70 -2.10 -6.62 -3.25
C ILE A 70 -0.66 -6.15 -3.00
N GLY A 71 -0.01 -5.65 -4.04
CA GLY A 71 1.35 -5.14 -3.97
C GLY A 71 1.52 -3.90 -4.85
N HIS A 72 2.42 -3.02 -4.43
CA HIS A 72 2.71 -1.78 -5.14
C HIS A 72 4.21 -1.50 -5.24
N THR A 73 4.62 -0.97 -6.39
CA THR A 73 5.90 -0.26 -6.54
C THR A 73 5.64 1.20 -6.83
N ARG A 74 6.25 2.09 -6.04
CA ARG A 74 5.93 3.51 -6.04
C ARG A 74 7.04 4.34 -6.70
N TRP A 75 6.60 5.29 -7.51
CA TRP A 75 7.35 6.47 -7.92
C TRP A 75 6.71 7.66 -7.21
N ALA A 76 7.42 8.33 -6.31
CA ALA A 76 6.83 9.35 -5.45
C ALA A 76 6.42 10.60 -6.24
N THR A 77 5.15 11.02 -6.10
CA THR A 77 4.62 12.29 -6.64
C THR A 77 4.27 13.26 -5.51
N HIS A 78 3.45 12.83 -4.56
CA HIS A 78 3.14 13.54 -3.31
C HIS A 78 3.89 12.93 -2.13
N GLY A 79 4.55 13.77 -1.32
CA GLY A 79 5.32 13.33 -0.16
C GLY A 79 6.67 12.66 -0.51
N PRO A 80 7.68 12.79 0.35
CA PRO A 80 8.98 12.17 0.10
C PRO A 80 8.90 10.63 0.16
N PRO A 81 9.84 9.93 -0.48
CA PRO A 81 9.93 8.48 -0.37
C PRO A 81 10.43 8.07 1.02
N ASN A 82 9.54 7.44 1.79
CA ASN A 82 9.76 6.88 3.11
C ASN A 82 8.81 5.68 3.33
N ASP A 83 8.95 4.99 4.45
CA ASP A 83 8.15 3.79 4.75
C ASP A 83 6.66 4.15 4.97
N VAL A 84 6.35 5.34 5.49
CA VAL A 84 4.97 5.79 5.79
C VAL A 84 4.18 6.08 4.52
N ASN A 85 4.77 6.81 3.57
CA ASN A 85 4.22 7.19 2.27
C ASN A 85 4.27 6.05 1.24
N ALA A 86 4.93 4.93 1.56
CA ALA A 86 4.86 3.74 0.73
C ALA A 86 3.45 3.16 0.78
N HIS A 87 2.99 2.63 -0.35
CA HIS A 87 1.75 1.88 -0.43
C HIS A 87 2.01 0.42 0.02
N PRO A 88 0.99 -0.32 0.51
CA PRO A 88 -0.42 0.08 0.67
C PRO A 88 -0.68 1.08 1.80
N HIS A 89 -1.78 1.82 1.68
CA HIS A 89 -2.38 2.60 2.77
C HIS A 89 -3.53 1.81 3.40
N THR A 90 -3.70 1.94 4.71
CA THR A 90 -4.83 1.39 5.47
C THR A 90 -5.64 2.52 6.10
N ALA A 91 -6.89 2.22 6.47
CA ALA A 91 -7.77 3.12 7.20
C ALA A 91 -7.96 2.62 8.64
N ARG A 92 -8.95 3.17 9.37
CA ARG A 92 -9.17 2.78 10.76
C ARG A 92 -9.44 1.27 10.86
N PHE A 93 -8.96 0.68 11.95
CA PHE A 93 -9.12 -0.75 12.28
C PHE A 93 -8.51 -1.74 11.27
N ASP A 94 -7.66 -1.28 10.34
CA ASP A 94 -6.93 -2.10 9.37
C ASP A 94 -7.80 -3.11 8.59
N ARG A 95 -9.08 -2.75 8.38
CA ARG A 95 -10.05 -3.57 7.62
C ARG A 95 -9.95 -3.36 6.11
N LEU A 96 -9.35 -2.25 5.69
CA LEU A 96 -9.21 -1.84 4.31
C LEU A 96 -7.74 -1.57 4.03
N ALA A 97 -7.27 -2.03 2.86
CA ALA A 97 -5.98 -1.67 2.32
C ALA A 97 -6.13 -1.30 0.83
N ILE A 98 -5.52 -0.20 0.41
CA ILE A 98 -5.55 0.24 -0.99
C ILE A 98 -4.17 0.53 -1.54
N ILE A 99 -4.07 0.37 -2.85
CA ILE A 99 -2.94 0.80 -3.68
C ILE A 99 -3.49 1.61 -4.84
N HIS A 100 -2.75 2.63 -5.27
CA HIS A 100 -3.23 3.58 -6.26
C HIS A 100 -2.09 3.97 -7.22
N ASN A 101 -2.44 4.05 -8.51
CA ASN A 101 -1.61 4.63 -9.56
C ASN A 101 -2.39 5.76 -10.20
N GLY A 102 -1.98 6.99 -9.91
CA GLY A 102 -2.68 8.19 -10.37
C GLY A 102 -2.39 9.35 -9.44
N ILE A 103 -3.19 10.40 -9.59
CA ILE A 103 -3.19 11.57 -8.71
C ILE A 103 -4.65 11.89 -8.39
N ILE A 104 -4.98 12.05 -7.11
CA ILE A 104 -6.26 12.61 -6.68
C ILE A 104 -6.11 14.12 -6.56
N GLU A 105 -6.49 14.86 -7.60
CA GLU A 105 -6.19 16.30 -7.72
C GLU A 105 -6.81 17.16 -6.62
N ASN A 106 -7.94 16.74 -6.06
CA ASN A 106 -8.65 17.45 -4.99
C ASN A 106 -8.38 16.89 -3.59
N TYR A 107 -7.29 16.15 -3.38
CA TYR A 107 -7.00 15.51 -2.09
C TYR A 107 -6.89 16.49 -0.93
N GLU A 108 -6.41 17.72 -1.14
CA GLU A 108 -6.32 18.72 -0.07
C GLU A 108 -7.70 19.09 0.49
N SER A 109 -8.66 19.38 -0.40
CA SER A 109 -10.04 19.69 0.01
C SER A 109 -10.71 18.51 0.72
N LEU A 110 -10.45 17.29 0.25
CA LEU A 110 -10.97 16.08 0.88
C LEU A 110 -10.34 15.85 2.26
N ARG A 111 -9.01 16.03 2.38
CA ARG A 111 -8.27 15.92 3.63
C ARG A 111 -8.80 16.88 4.68
N THR A 112 -8.99 18.16 4.34
CA THR A 112 -9.54 19.15 5.28
C THR A 112 -10.93 18.75 5.78
N SER A 113 -11.80 18.25 4.90
CA SER A 113 -13.14 17.80 5.29
C SER A 113 -13.09 16.57 6.21
N LEU A 114 -12.22 15.60 5.92
CA LEU A 114 -12.07 14.38 6.71
C LEU A 114 -11.42 14.67 8.07
N GLU A 115 -10.43 15.56 8.13
CA GLU A 115 -9.83 16.04 9.39
C GLU A 115 -10.88 16.72 10.28
N ALA A 116 -11.78 17.52 9.69
CA ALA A 116 -12.92 18.12 10.41
C ALA A 116 -13.90 17.07 10.96
N ASN A 117 -14.02 15.92 10.30
CA ASN A 117 -14.80 14.77 10.76
C ASN A 117 -14.01 13.82 11.70
N GLY A 118 -12.80 14.22 12.11
CA GLY A 118 -11.98 13.52 13.11
C GLY A 118 -11.06 12.44 12.55
N HIS A 119 -10.86 12.36 11.23
CA HIS A 119 -9.85 11.48 10.64
C HIS A 119 -8.45 11.97 10.96
N ALA A 120 -7.57 11.04 11.33
CA ALA A 120 -6.17 11.30 11.56
C ALA A 120 -5.35 10.70 10.41
N PHE A 121 -4.53 11.54 9.78
CA PHE A 121 -3.65 11.16 8.68
C PHE A 121 -2.22 11.00 9.19
N VAL A 122 -1.54 9.95 8.75
CA VAL A 122 -0.14 9.70 9.10
C VAL A 122 0.81 9.95 7.94
N SER A 123 0.30 10.03 6.72
CA SER A 123 1.08 10.20 5.50
C SER A 123 0.80 11.54 4.79
N ASP A 124 1.62 11.80 3.78
CA ASP A 124 1.51 12.98 2.92
C ASP A 124 0.82 12.64 1.59
N THR A 125 0.29 11.42 1.44
CA THR A 125 -0.18 10.94 0.14
C THR A 125 -1.67 11.21 -0.06
N ASP A 126 -2.00 11.56 -1.30
CA ASP A 126 -3.36 11.63 -1.81
C ASP A 126 -4.12 10.30 -1.67
N THR A 127 -3.38 9.18 -1.69
CA THR A 127 -3.93 7.83 -1.59
C THR A 127 -4.46 7.54 -0.19
N GLU A 128 -3.82 8.02 0.87
CA GLU A 128 -4.36 7.90 2.24
C GLU A 128 -5.69 8.68 2.38
N VAL A 129 -5.79 9.84 1.75
CA VAL A 129 -7.05 10.61 1.70
C VAL A 129 -8.17 9.80 1.07
N LEU A 130 -7.89 9.09 -0.03
CA LEU A 130 -8.90 8.26 -0.68
C LEU A 130 -9.39 7.12 0.21
N ILE A 131 -8.50 6.42 0.95
CA ILE A 131 -8.96 5.30 1.78
C ILE A 131 -9.79 5.77 2.98
N HIS A 132 -9.45 6.92 3.56
CA HIS A 132 -10.28 7.51 4.61
C HIS A 132 -11.64 8.00 4.10
N LEU A 133 -11.71 8.49 2.86
CA LEU A 133 -12.98 8.82 2.24
C LEU A 133 -13.86 7.57 2.04
N ILE A 134 -13.27 6.43 1.68
CA ILE A 134 -13.99 5.16 1.55
C ILE A 134 -14.47 4.65 2.93
N ASP A 135 -13.65 4.79 3.97
CA ASP A 135 -13.97 4.37 5.35
C ASP A 135 -15.06 5.25 6.02
N GLU A 136 -15.32 6.44 5.49
CA GLU A 136 -16.36 7.37 5.97
C GLU A 136 -17.78 6.96 5.54
N VAL A 137 -17.91 6.11 4.50
CA VAL A 137 -19.20 5.66 3.92
C VAL A 137 -19.63 4.32 4.50
#